data_AF-A0A7X8AS04-F1
#
_entry.id   AF-A0A7X8AS04-F1
#
_cell.length_a   1.000
_cell.length_b   1.000
_cell.length_c   1.000
_cell.angle_alpha   90.00
_cell.angle_beta   90.00
_cell.angle_gamma   90.00
#
_symmetry.space_group_name_H-M   'P 1'
#
loop_
_entity.id
_entity.type
_entity.pdbx_description
1 polymer ?
#
loop_
_entity_poly.entity_id
_entity_poly.type
_entity_poly.pdbx_seq_one_letter_code
_entity_poly.pdbx_strand_id
1 'polypeptide(L)' 'MRNGYIESLMDKLRDECLNLYLFRNIYEARTIISKYIDYYNNERPHSSIGYDTLTHFDKKLYTIKL' A
#
# COMPACT_ATOMS: atom_id res chain seq x y z
N MET A 1 1.37 17.04 -3.54
CA MET A 1 0.57 15.80 -3.52
C MET A 1 1.39 14.51 -3.45
N ARG A 2 2.64 14.43 -3.95
CA ARG A 2 3.41 13.15 -3.93
C ARG A 2 3.79 12.67 -2.51
N ASN A 3 4.00 13.59 -1.56
CA ASN A 3 4.37 13.23 -0.19
C ASN A 3 3.21 12.61 0.60
N GLY A 4 1.97 13.09 0.43
CA GLY A 4 0.82 12.59 1.21
C GLY A 4 0.48 11.13 0.97
N TYR A 5 0.70 10.60 -0.24
CA TYR A 5 0.53 9.17 -0.52
C TYR A 5 1.59 8.31 0.17
N ILE A 6 2.85 8.78 0.17
CA ILE A 6 3.97 8.08 0.83
C ILE A 6 3.78 8.14 2.34
N GLU A 7 3.38 9.29 2.89
CA GLU A 7 3.08 9.46 4.32
C GLU A 7 1.95 8.50 4.75
N SER A 8 0.83 8.48 4.02
CA SER A 8 -0.27 7.56 4.30
C SER A 8 0.15 6.09 4.21
N LEU A 9 1.00 5.72 3.23
CA LEU A 9 1.52 4.35 3.14
C LEU A 9 2.38 4.00 4.36
N MET A 10 3.28 4.89 4.76
CA MET A 10 4.21 4.64 5.87
C MET A 10 3.49 4.56 7.22
N ASP A 11 2.52 5.45 7.47
CA ASP A 11 1.70 5.41 8.68
C ASP A 11 0.93 4.09 8.77
N LYS A 12 0.31 3.69 7.66
CA LYS A 12 -0.46 2.44 7.59
C LYS A 12 0.43 1.20 7.69
N LEU A 13 1.58 1.18 7.02
CA LEU A 13 2.55 0.10 7.14
C LEU A 13 3.03 -0.07 8.58
N ARG A 14 3.27 1.03 9.31
CA ARG A 14 3.68 0.97 10.71
C ARG A 14 2.57 0.39 11.58
N ASP A 15 1.37 0.96 11.52
CA ASP A 15 0.30 0.65 12.46
C ASP A 15 -0.39 -0.69 12.18
N GLU A 16 -0.57 -1.04 10.90
CA GLU A 16 -1.37 -2.20 10.49
C GLU A 16 -0.50 -3.40 10.09
N CYS A 17 0.82 -3.22 9.98
CA CYS A 17 1.74 -4.31 9.70
C CYS A 17 2.85 -4.37 10.75
N LEU A 18 3.82 -3.45 10.73
CA LEU A 18 5.06 -3.59 11.51
C LEU A 18 4.81 -3.71 13.02
N ASN A 19 3.87 -2.94 13.59
CA ASN A 19 3.56 -2.98 15.02
C ASN A 19 2.85 -4.26 15.46
N LEU A 20 2.31 -5.05 14.52
CA LEU A 20 1.62 -6.30 14.81
C LEU A 20 2.54 -7.53 14.79
N TYR A 21 3.80 -7.38 14.37
CA TYR A 21 4.73 -8.49 14.18
C TYR A 21 6.03 -8.31 14.97
N LEU A 22 6.41 -9.36 15.69
CA LEU A 22 7.80 -9.59 16.10
C LEU A 22 8.45 -10.48 15.04
N PHE A 23 9.36 -9.91 14.25
CA PHE A 23 10.05 -10.66 13.20
C PHE A 23 11.14 -11.55 13.79
N ARG A 24 11.16 -12.83 13.40
CA ARG A 24 12.21 -13.78 13.80
C ARG A 24 13.51 -13.56 13.04
N ASN A 25 13.41 -13.10 11.79
CA ASN A 25 14.54 -12.78 10.93
C ASN A 25 14.14 -11.86 9.77
N ILE A 26 15.13 -11.40 9.00
CA ILE A 26 14.91 -10.49 7.87
C ILE A 26 14.10 -11.10 6.73
N TYR A 27 14.15 -12.42 6.52
CA TYR A 27 13.37 -13.07 5.46
C TYR A 27 11.88 -13.02 5.78
N GLU A 28 11.50 -13.31 7.03
CA GLU A 28 10.13 -13.20 7.49
C GLU A 28 9.62 -11.74 7.38
N ALA A 29 10.43 -10.77 7.80
CA ALA A 29 10.08 -9.36 7.65
C ALA A 29 9.81 -8.99 6.18
N ARG A 30 10.69 -9.41 5.26
CA ARG A 30 10.51 -9.17 3.82
C ARG A 30 9.24 -9.81 3.28
N THR A 31 8.95 -11.05 3.65
CA THR A 31 7.73 -11.74 3.19
C THR A 31 6.47 -11.05 3.69
N ILE A 32 6.43 -10.66 4.97
CA ILE A 32 5.26 -9.99 5.57
C ILE A 32 5.07 -8.60 4.95
N ILE A 33 6.13 -7.80 4.84
CA ILE A 33 6.06 -6.47 4.24
C ILE A 33 5.64 -6.56 2.77
N SER A 34 6.19 -7.50 1.99
CA SER A 34 5.79 -7.67 0.58
C SER A 34 4.31 -7.98 0.45
N LYS A 35 3.79 -8.92 1.24
CA LYS A 35 2.36 -9.26 1.24
C LYS A 35 1.49 -8.07 1.63
N TYR A 36 1.92 -7.28 2.61
CA TYR A 36 1.18 -6.07 3.01
C TYR A 36 1.16 -5.02 1.89
N ILE A 37 2.29 -4.79 1.21
CA ILE A 37 2.37 -3.87 0.06
C ILE A 37 1.47 -4.34 -1.08
N ASP A 38 1.46 -5.64 -1.38
CA ASP A 38 0.59 -6.22 -2.41
C ASP A 38 -0.90 -6.00 -2.08
N TYR A 39 -1.30 -6.26 -0.82
CA TYR A 39 -2.64 -5.97 -0.33
C TYR A 39 -2.99 -4.48 -0.43
N TYR A 40 -2.09 -3.60 0.04
CA TYR A 40 -2.31 -2.15 0.04
C TYR A 40 -2.54 -1.61 -1.38
N ASN A 41 -1.82 -2.12 -2.37
CA ASN A 41 -1.91 -1.64 -3.73
C ASN A 41 -3.10 -2.24 -4.51
N ASN A 42 -3.36 -3.53 -4.34
CA ASN A 42 -4.27 -4.28 -5.20
C ASN A 42 -5.65 -4.56 -4.60
N GLU A 43 -5.78 -4.51 -3.27
CA GLU A 43 -7.00 -4.95 -2.59
C GLU A 43 -7.60 -3.86 -1.71
N ARG A 44 -6.78 -3.02 -1.08
CA ARG A 44 -7.27 -1.96 -0.20
C ARG A 44 -7.99 -0.86 -1.01
N PRO A 45 -9.26 -0.55 -0.70
CA PRO A 45 -9.93 0.62 -1.24
C PRO A 45 -9.46 1.89 -0.51
N HIS A 46 -9.11 2.92 -1.27
CA HIS A 46 -8.57 4.18 -0.74
C HIS A 46 -9.55 5.33 -0.95
N SER A 47 -9.99 5.98 0.13
CA SER A 47 -11.00 7.05 0.07
C SER A 47 -10.54 8.26 -0.76
N SER A 48 -9.23 8.54 -0.80
CA SER A 48 -8.64 9.63 -1.59
C SER A 48 -8.79 9.46 -3.10
N ILE A 49 -9.04 8.23 -3.57
CA ILE A 49 -9.26 7.89 -4.98
C ILE A 49 -10.65 7.28 -5.21
N GLY A 50 -11.62 7.68 -4.40
CA GLY A 50 -13.03 7.27 -4.58
C GLY A 50 -13.30 5.82 -4.17
N TYR A 51 -12.59 5.32 -3.16
CA TYR A 51 -12.67 3.93 -2.69
C TYR A 51 -12.25 2.89 -3.73
N ASP A 52 -11.40 3.30 -4.66
CA ASP A 52 -10.76 2.41 -5.62
C ASP A 52 -9.44 1.85 -5.07
N THR A 53 -8.92 0.81 -5.71
CA THR A 53 -7.56 0.29 -5.45
C THR A 53 -6.53 1.15 -6.19
N LEU A 54 -5.31 1.26 -5.65
CA LEU A 54 -4.26 2.05 -6.30
C LEU A 54 -3.93 1.51 -7.69
N THR A 55 -3.83 0.18 -7.84
CA THR A 55 -3.56 -0.45 -9.13
C THR A 55 -4.63 -0.13 -10.18
N HIS A 56 -5.91 -0.11 -9.79
CA HIS A 56 -6.98 0.21 -10.73
C HIS A 56 -7.02 1.70 -11.09
N PHE A 57 -6.82 2.57 -10.10
CA PHE A 57 -6.70 4.01 -10.32
C PHE A 57 -5.52 4.37 -11.22
N ASP A 58 -4.35 3.75 -11.03
CA ASP A 58 -3.18 3.94 -11.88
C ASP A 58 -3.46 3.53 -13.32
N LYS A 59 -4.06 2.35 -13.54
CA LYS A 59 -4.47 1.90 -14.89
C LYS A 59 -5.40 2.91 -15.56
N LYS A 60 -6.39 3.43 -14.82
CA LYS A 60 -7.32 4.45 -15.31
C LYS A 60 -6.61 5.75 -15.69
N LEU A 61 -5.65 6.20 -14.88
CA LEU A 61 -4.82 7.37 -15.19
C LEU A 61 -3.99 7.18 -16.46
N TYR A 62 -3.42 5.99 -16.69
CA TYR A 62 -2.69 5.68 -17.92
C TYR A 62 -3.59 5.63 -19.16
N THR A 63 -4.81 5.10 -19.04
CA THR A 63 -5.79 5.08 -20.15
C THR A 63 -6.28 6.47 -20.54
N ILE A 64 -6.42 7.40 -19.60
CA ILE A 64 -6.90 8.78 -19.87
C ILE A 64 -5.78 9.68 -20.43
N LYS A 65 -4.51 9.27 -20.31
CA LYS A 65 -3.35 10.02 -20.81
C LYS A 65 -2.90 9.64 -22.23
N LEU A 66 -3.59 8.68 -22.88
CA LEU A 66 -3.43 8.34 -24.30
C LEU A 66 -4.53 8.99 -25.13
#